data_AF-A0A4R6YJ67-F1
#
_entry.id   AF-A0A4R6YJ67-F1
#
_cell.length_a   1.000
_cell.length_b   1.000
_cell.length_c   1.000
_cell.angle_alpha   90.00
_cell.angle_beta   90.00
_cell.angle_gamma   90.00
#
_symmetry.space_group_name_H-M   'P 1'
#
loop_
_entity.id
_entity.type
_entity.pdbx_description
1 polymer ?
#
loop_
_entity_poly.entity_id
_entity_poly.type
_entity_poly.pdbx_seq_one_letter_code
_entity_poly.pdbx_strand_id
1 'polypeptide(L)'
;MNTTTLPSTIIPFEQLGPAGIRGELDVLAMVPNETRTDSQRLNDATRRSFKVTARLSKAPIPANDIKGDFNENDGTSYIYLPEGSRLGRVRCPDGVFEIQKNELGQQSLIEFSCEACSATEARALFHKTALPFLDHLAYVANCPMFVVGLRIDDPNNLRTTVDYISPHREVTLNAHAFSANPDLTPIYALYRDAKNSHSDFYTFLCYHKILDGLLGTRRIALREKARQRNAILSRLRDLVPADKYIADSFRAWIGMPIKKFFDEVMTPQFRNAVAHFILKDGSVLNLSDPNEIQRYSDILYISELCVREVIDNHAIWLAELKNAS
;
A
#
# COMPACT_ATOMS: atom_id res chain seq x y z
N MET A 1 -40.47 16.74 3.88
CA MET A 1 -39.04 16.65 4.24
C MET A 1 -38.41 15.73 3.21
N ASN A 2 -37.77 16.31 2.19
CA ASN A 2 -37.07 15.52 1.18
C ASN A 2 -35.74 15.08 1.79
N THR A 3 -35.66 13.81 2.18
CA THR A 3 -34.40 13.14 2.40
C THR A 3 -33.73 12.99 1.04
N THR A 4 -32.93 13.96 0.64
CA THR A 4 -31.92 13.76 -0.40
C THR A 4 -30.96 12.72 0.17
N THR A 5 -31.21 11.44 -0.13
CA THR A 5 -30.21 10.39 0.08
C THR A 5 -28.97 10.82 -0.68
N LEU A 6 -27.89 11.12 0.05
CA LEU A 6 -26.59 11.38 -0.53
C LEU A 6 -26.27 10.20 -1.47
N PRO A 7 -25.72 10.46 -2.67
CA PRO A 7 -25.37 9.39 -3.59
C PRO A 7 -24.32 8.48 -2.93
N SER A 8 -24.75 7.30 -2.51
CA SER A 8 -23.90 6.25 -1.95
C SER A 8 -24.00 5.02 -2.84
N THR A 9 -22.86 4.38 -3.13
CA THR A 9 -22.80 3.10 -3.85
C THR A 9 -22.27 2.01 -2.92
N ILE A 10 -22.72 0.77 -3.14
CA ILE A 10 -22.23 -0.41 -2.40
C ILE A 10 -21.43 -1.25 -3.40
N ILE A 11 -20.14 -1.42 -3.12
CA ILE A 11 -19.24 -2.23 -3.93
C ILE A 11 -18.93 -3.51 -3.12
N PRO A 12 -19.20 -4.71 -3.65
CA PRO A 12 -18.83 -5.96 -3.00
C PRO A 12 -17.32 -6.05 -2.78
N PHE A 13 -16.90 -6.53 -1.60
CA PHE A 13 -15.49 -6.69 -1.23
C PHE A 13 -14.68 -7.53 -2.22
N GLU A 14 -15.31 -8.47 -2.91
CA GLU A 14 -14.69 -9.33 -3.93
C GLU A 14 -14.21 -8.55 -5.15
N GLN A 15 -14.78 -7.37 -5.41
CA GLN A 15 -14.42 -6.51 -6.52
C GLN A 15 -13.24 -5.58 -6.19
N LEU A 16 -12.93 -5.41 -4.89
CA LEU A 16 -11.84 -4.55 -4.39
C LEU A 16 -10.48 -5.26 -4.32
N GLY A 17 -10.43 -6.53 -4.75
CA GLY A 17 -9.21 -7.33 -4.72
C GLY A 17 -8.81 -7.87 -3.34
N PRO A 18 -7.58 -8.40 -3.23
CA PRO A 18 -6.98 -8.91 -2.00
C PRO A 18 -6.84 -7.84 -0.93
N ALA A 19 -7.07 -8.21 0.33
CA ALA A 19 -6.94 -7.28 1.45
C ALA A 19 -5.50 -6.72 1.58
N GLY A 20 -5.40 -5.44 1.92
CA GLY A 20 -4.14 -4.74 2.16
C GLY A 20 -3.42 -4.25 0.92
N ILE A 21 -3.96 -4.47 -0.29
CA ILE A 21 -3.38 -3.92 -1.53
C ILE A 21 -4.00 -2.56 -1.85
N ARG A 22 -3.23 -1.68 -2.49
CA ARG A 22 -3.75 -0.39 -2.98
C ARG A 22 -4.62 -0.61 -4.22
N GLY A 23 -5.71 0.14 -4.31
CA GLY A 23 -6.58 0.18 -5.47
C GLY A 23 -7.11 1.59 -5.72
N GLU A 24 -7.79 1.74 -6.85
CA GLU A 24 -8.40 3.00 -7.27
C GLU A 24 -9.85 2.76 -7.67
N LEU A 25 -10.74 3.67 -7.27
CA LEU A 25 -12.12 3.71 -7.73
C LEU A 25 -12.34 4.95 -8.58
N ASP A 26 -12.82 4.74 -9.80
CA ASP A 26 -13.24 5.83 -10.67
C ASP A 26 -14.76 5.97 -10.65
N VAL A 27 -15.21 7.14 -10.21
CA VAL A 27 -16.62 7.52 -10.18
C VAL A 27 -16.87 8.54 -11.26
N LEU A 28 -17.67 8.18 -12.26
CA LEU A 28 -18.09 9.07 -13.34
C LEU A 28 -19.48 9.62 -13.04
N ALA A 29 -19.63 10.94 -13.03
CA ALA A 29 -20.95 11.54 -12.95
C ALA A 29 -21.74 11.26 -14.24
N MET A 30 -23.01 10.88 -14.09
CA MET A 30 -23.97 10.80 -15.18
C MET A 30 -24.69 12.13 -15.31
N VAL A 31 -24.45 12.85 -16.40
CA VAL A 31 -25.15 14.10 -16.71
C VAL A 31 -25.90 13.99 -18.03
N PRO A 32 -27.13 14.54 -18.16
CA PRO A 32 -27.97 14.36 -19.36
C PRO A 32 -27.35 14.83 -20.68
N ASN A 33 -26.39 15.75 -20.62
CA ASN A 33 -25.78 16.38 -21.80
C ASN A 33 -24.38 15.83 -22.12
N GLU A 34 -23.91 14.79 -21.43
CA GLU A 34 -22.62 14.17 -21.73
C GLU A 34 -22.76 13.27 -22.96
N THR A 35 -22.01 13.58 -24.01
CA THR A 35 -22.04 12.86 -25.29
C THR A 35 -20.89 11.87 -25.43
N ARG A 36 -19.85 11.99 -24.60
CA ARG A 36 -18.70 11.08 -24.59
C ARG A 36 -19.05 9.81 -23.82
N THR A 37 -18.47 8.69 -24.25
CA THR A 37 -18.58 7.42 -23.52
C THR A 37 -17.71 7.41 -22.27
N ASP A 38 -18.01 6.52 -21.32
CA ASP A 38 -17.19 6.34 -20.12
C ASP A 38 -15.73 6.05 -20.45
N SER A 39 -15.49 5.20 -21.46
CA SER A 39 -14.14 4.89 -21.92
C SER A 39 -13.41 6.11 -22.50
N GLN A 40 -14.10 6.98 -23.24
CA GLN A 40 -13.51 8.22 -23.75
C GLN A 40 -13.11 9.16 -22.61
N ARG A 41 -13.94 9.27 -21.57
CA ARG A 41 -13.66 10.11 -20.39
C ARG A 41 -12.54 9.55 -19.52
N LEU A 42 -12.49 8.23 -19.34
CA LEU A 42 -11.46 7.57 -18.53
C LEU A 42 -10.08 7.61 -19.19
N ASN A 43 -10.03 7.53 -20.52
CA ASN A 43 -8.81 7.48 -21.31
C ASN A 43 -8.44 8.82 -21.98
N ASP A 44 -9.10 9.92 -21.60
CA ASP A 44 -8.76 11.25 -22.08
C ASP A 44 -7.38 11.68 -21.56
N ALA A 45 -6.43 11.82 -22.49
CA ALA A 45 -5.05 12.23 -22.23
C ALA A 45 -4.78 13.72 -22.51
N THR A 46 -5.83 14.53 -22.71
CA THR A 46 -5.66 15.98 -22.89
C THR A 46 -5.21 16.64 -21.60
N ARG A 47 -4.30 17.62 -21.72
CA ARG A 47 -3.83 18.39 -20.57
C ARG A 47 -4.95 19.31 -20.07
N ARG A 48 -5.28 19.22 -18.79
CA ARG A 48 -6.39 19.92 -18.15
C ARG A 48 -6.21 20.03 -16.64
N SER A 49 -7.12 20.76 -16.00
CA SER A 49 -7.09 21.00 -14.57
C SER A 49 -7.58 19.80 -13.76
N PHE A 50 -6.85 19.50 -12.69
CA PHE A 50 -7.19 18.51 -11.68
C PHE A 50 -7.12 19.13 -10.29
N LYS A 51 -7.94 18.62 -9.37
CA LYS A 51 -7.87 18.93 -7.95
C LYS A 51 -7.62 17.66 -7.15
N VAL A 52 -6.48 17.58 -6.47
CA VAL A 52 -6.13 16.48 -5.56
C VAL A 52 -6.43 16.91 -4.13
N THR A 53 -7.25 16.16 -3.42
CA THR A 53 -7.57 16.37 -2.01
C THR A 53 -6.99 15.22 -1.19
N ALA A 54 -6.08 15.51 -0.27
CA ALA A 54 -5.49 14.54 0.63
C ALA A 54 -6.01 14.75 2.06
N ARG A 55 -6.49 13.66 2.67
CA ARG A 55 -6.96 13.64 4.06
C ARG A 55 -5.82 13.35 5.03
N LEU A 56 -5.66 14.22 6.02
CA LEU A 56 -4.67 14.06 7.07
C LEU A 56 -5.27 13.32 8.28
N SER A 57 -4.42 12.56 8.98
CA SER A 57 -4.78 11.91 10.24
C SER A 57 -3.62 11.89 11.23
N LYS A 58 -3.95 11.82 12.52
CA LYS A 58 -3.00 11.57 13.64
C LYS A 58 -2.54 10.11 13.71
N ALA A 59 -3.29 9.20 13.10
CA ALA A 59 -3.02 7.79 13.05
C ALA A 59 -3.51 7.20 11.71
N PRO A 60 -2.95 6.09 11.25
CA PRO A 60 -3.52 5.36 10.13
C PRO A 60 -4.98 4.99 10.42
N ILE A 61 -5.86 5.06 9.41
CA ILE A 61 -7.27 4.71 9.56
C ILE A 61 -7.47 3.28 9.04
N PRO A 62 -8.10 2.37 9.81
CA PRO A 62 -8.40 1.04 9.33
C PRO A 62 -9.31 1.12 8.10
N ALA A 63 -8.98 0.33 7.08
CA ALA A 63 -9.80 0.17 5.88
C ALA A 63 -11.05 -0.64 6.23
N ASN A 64 -12.00 -0.04 6.94
CA ASN A 64 -13.33 -0.64 7.16
C ASN A 64 -14.31 -0.14 6.11
N ASP A 65 -14.19 1.14 5.70
CA ASP A 65 -15.01 1.79 4.68
C ASP A 65 -14.15 2.65 3.75
N ILE A 66 -14.49 2.68 2.47
CA ILE A 66 -13.90 3.58 1.48
C ILE A 66 -14.76 4.84 1.42
N LYS A 67 -14.30 5.92 2.06
CA LYS A 67 -14.97 7.22 2.01
C LYS A 67 -14.27 8.12 0.98
N GLY A 68 -14.92 8.41 -0.14
CA GLY A 68 -14.42 9.34 -1.16
C GLY A 68 -14.86 10.79 -0.96
N ASP A 69 -15.99 11.02 -0.30
CA ASP A 69 -16.62 12.33 -0.10
C ASP A 69 -16.18 13.01 1.20
N PHE A 70 -14.93 12.79 1.63
CA PHE A 70 -14.44 13.41 2.86
C PHE A 70 -14.27 14.92 2.73
N ASN A 71 -14.46 15.61 3.86
CA ASN A 71 -14.32 17.06 4.03
C ASN A 71 -13.34 17.41 5.16
N GLU A 72 -13.20 18.70 5.45
CA GLU A 72 -12.27 19.23 6.44
C GLU A 72 -12.46 18.66 7.84
N ASN A 73 -13.68 18.27 8.21
CA ASN A 73 -13.99 17.73 9.53
C ASN A 73 -13.72 16.22 9.64
N ASP A 74 -13.50 15.54 8.51
CA ASP A 74 -13.05 14.15 8.52
C ASP A 74 -11.55 14.03 8.81
N GLY A 75 -10.76 15.07 8.55
CA GLY A 75 -9.31 15.08 8.75
C GLY A 75 -8.89 15.56 10.14
N THR A 76 -7.76 15.05 10.62
CA THR A 76 -7.14 15.50 11.88
C THR A 76 -5.62 15.52 11.77
N SER A 77 -4.96 16.37 12.55
CA SER A 77 -3.50 16.30 12.73
C SER A 77 -3.10 16.90 14.08
N TYR A 78 -1.81 16.80 14.41
CA TYR A 78 -1.24 17.45 15.59
C TYR A 78 -0.93 18.94 15.37
N ILE A 79 -1.01 19.42 14.12
CA ILE A 79 -0.62 20.78 13.75
C ILE A 79 -1.86 21.66 13.70
N TYR A 80 -1.82 22.80 14.38
CA TYR A 80 -2.88 23.81 14.34
C TYR A 80 -2.52 24.93 13.37
N LEU A 81 -3.51 25.49 12.68
CA LEU A 81 -3.33 26.75 11.99
C LEU A 81 -3.45 27.92 12.99
N PRO A 82 -2.65 28.99 12.87
CA PRO A 82 -2.76 30.16 13.72
C PRO A 82 -4.18 30.73 13.79
N GLU A 83 -4.53 31.32 14.93
CA GLU A 83 -5.82 32.01 15.08
C GLU A 83 -5.96 33.15 14.05
N GLY A 84 -7.14 33.25 13.44
CA GLY A 84 -7.40 34.19 12.34
C GLY A 84 -6.96 33.72 10.95
N SER A 85 -6.07 32.72 10.83
CA SER A 85 -5.77 32.09 9.54
C SER A 85 -6.90 31.15 9.13
N ARG A 86 -7.46 31.36 7.92
CA ARG A 86 -8.46 30.47 7.34
C ARG A 86 -7.85 29.32 6.55
N LEU A 87 -6.70 29.56 5.92
CA LEU A 87 -5.99 28.62 5.06
C LEU A 87 -4.49 28.96 5.00
N GLY A 88 -3.64 27.94 4.89
CA GLY A 88 -2.26 28.11 4.47
C GLY A 88 -2.17 27.88 2.96
N ARG A 89 -1.60 28.80 2.18
CA ARG A 89 -1.44 28.62 0.72
C ARG A 89 0.04 28.62 0.36
N VAL A 90 0.47 27.60 -0.37
CA VAL A 90 1.83 27.45 -0.86
C VAL A 90 1.80 27.37 -2.39
N ARG A 91 2.58 28.23 -3.04
CA ARG A 91 2.74 28.24 -4.51
C ARG A 91 3.99 27.47 -4.88
N CYS A 92 3.86 26.56 -5.84
CA CYS A 92 4.93 25.71 -6.33
C CYS A 92 5.00 25.77 -7.87
N PRO A 93 6.10 25.34 -8.51
CA PRO A 93 6.20 25.33 -9.96
C PRO A 93 5.10 24.50 -10.65
N ASP A 94 4.73 23.38 -10.02
CA ASP A 94 3.81 22.39 -10.57
C ASP A 94 2.33 22.62 -10.15
N GLY A 95 2.05 23.66 -9.35
CA GLY A 95 0.69 23.97 -8.90
C GLY A 95 0.61 24.79 -7.61
N VAL A 96 -0.56 24.83 -7.01
CA VAL A 96 -0.80 25.50 -5.72
C VAL A 96 -1.47 24.52 -4.79
N PHE A 97 -0.96 24.38 -3.57
CA PHE A 97 -1.69 23.65 -2.53
C PHE A 97 -2.12 24.55 -1.38
N GLU A 98 -3.28 24.20 -0.83
CA GLU A 98 -3.92 24.84 0.29
C GLU A 98 -4.10 23.86 1.43
N ILE A 99 -3.81 24.32 2.64
CA ILE A 99 -3.97 23.56 3.87
C ILE A 99 -5.23 24.08 4.55
N GLN A 100 -6.20 23.19 4.70
CA GLN A 100 -7.45 23.48 5.40
C GLN A 100 -7.37 23.03 6.85
N LYS A 101 -8.24 23.59 7.69
CA LYS A 101 -8.39 23.20 9.09
C LYS A 101 -9.80 22.71 9.38
N ASN A 102 -9.91 21.78 10.31
CA ASN A 102 -11.20 21.37 10.88
C ASN A 102 -11.73 22.41 11.89
N GLU A 103 -12.91 22.15 12.43
CA GLU A 103 -13.55 22.98 13.47
C GLU A 103 -12.70 23.16 14.74
N LEU A 104 -11.81 22.22 15.04
CA LEU A 104 -10.86 22.32 16.17
C LEU A 104 -9.60 23.13 15.82
N GLY A 105 -9.51 23.68 14.61
CA GLY A 105 -8.36 24.46 14.13
C GLY A 105 -7.15 23.62 13.73
N GLN A 106 -7.26 22.29 13.70
CA GLN A 106 -6.19 21.38 13.29
C GLN A 106 -6.12 21.30 11.77
N GLN A 107 -4.92 21.25 11.19
CA GLN A 107 -4.75 20.94 9.77
C GLN A 107 -5.39 19.59 9.47
N SER A 108 -6.27 19.54 8.47
CA SER A 108 -7.11 18.37 8.22
C SER A 108 -7.06 17.89 6.78
N LEU A 109 -6.96 18.80 5.81
CA LEU A 109 -6.84 18.47 4.39
C LEU A 109 -5.72 19.26 3.73
N ILE A 110 -5.18 18.69 2.66
CA ILE A 110 -4.40 19.42 1.66
C ILE A 110 -5.16 19.33 0.34
N GLU A 111 -5.45 20.49 -0.25
CA GLU A 111 -6.02 20.59 -1.59
C GLU A 111 -4.95 21.11 -2.54
N PHE A 112 -4.65 20.37 -3.60
CA PHE A 112 -3.67 20.73 -4.61
C PHE A 112 -4.32 20.86 -5.97
N SER A 113 -4.12 21.99 -6.62
CA SER A 113 -4.62 22.26 -7.98
C SER A 113 -3.45 22.26 -8.97
N CYS A 114 -3.56 21.47 -10.04
CA CYS A 114 -2.52 21.32 -11.05
C CYS A 114 -3.09 21.07 -12.46
N GLU A 115 -2.24 21.20 -13.48
CA GLU A 115 -2.52 20.83 -14.87
C GLU A 115 -1.80 19.52 -15.22
N ALA A 116 -2.56 18.47 -15.55
CA ALA A 116 -2.07 17.13 -15.86
C ALA A 116 -2.85 16.52 -17.04
N CYS A 117 -2.41 15.37 -17.54
CA CYS A 117 -3.09 14.60 -18.60
C CYS A 117 -3.92 13.44 -18.04
N SER A 118 -3.73 13.07 -16.77
CA SER A 118 -4.43 11.95 -16.11
C SER A 118 -4.47 12.10 -14.58
N ALA A 119 -5.34 11.34 -13.93
CA ALA A 119 -5.40 11.25 -12.47
C ALA A 119 -4.08 10.71 -11.89
N THR A 120 -3.46 9.72 -12.53
CA THR A 120 -2.16 9.17 -12.13
C THR A 120 -1.06 10.23 -12.14
N GLU A 121 -1.01 11.06 -13.19
CA GLU A 121 -0.06 12.17 -13.28
C GLU A 121 -0.35 13.24 -12.23
N ALA A 122 -1.61 13.61 -12.01
CA ALA A 122 -2.00 14.57 -10.97
C ALA A 122 -1.58 14.08 -9.56
N ARG A 123 -1.76 12.78 -9.27
CA ARG A 123 -1.28 12.16 -8.03
C ARG A 123 0.24 12.25 -7.90
N ALA A 124 0.97 11.95 -8.97
CA ALA A 124 2.43 12.04 -8.97
C ALA A 124 2.92 13.47 -8.73
N LEU A 125 2.28 14.48 -9.35
CA LEU A 125 2.56 15.89 -9.11
C LEU A 125 2.25 16.31 -7.67
N PHE A 126 1.12 15.85 -7.11
CA PHE A 126 0.79 16.05 -5.71
C PHE A 126 1.88 15.47 -4.79
N HIS A 127 2.27 14.22 -5.00
CA HIS A 127 3.31 13.57 -4.20
C HIS A 127 4.63 14.33 -4.26
N LYS A 128 5.07 14.69 -5.47
CA LYS A 128 6.31 15.45 -5.69
C LYS A 128 6.30 16.85 -5.05
N THR A 129 5.13 17.47 -4.91
CA THR A 129 5.01 18.86 -4.47
C THR A 129 4.63 19.00 -3.00
N ALA A 130 3.61 18.27 -2.56
CA ALA A 130 3.02 18.41 -1.23
C ALA A 130 3.68 17.51 -0.17
N LEU A 131 4.12 16.30 -0.52
CA LEU A 131 4.74 15.41 0.50
C LEU A 131 6.05 15.97 1.05
N PRO A 132 6.98 16.55 0.27
CA PRO A 132 8.19 17.16 0.85
C PRO A 132 7.88 18.27 1.86
N PHE A 133 6.79 19.00 1.65
CA PHE A 133 6.32 19.98 2.61
C PHE A 133 5.79 19.31 3.89
N LEU A 134 5.05 18.20 3.77
CA LEU A 134 4.63 17.40 4.93
C LEU A 134 5.80 16.77 5.67
N ASP A 135 6.83 16.30 4.96
CA ASP A 135 8.06 15.77 5.56
C ASP A 135 8.75 16.84 6.41
N HIS A 136 8.86 18.05 5.86
CA HIS A 136 9.40 19.20 6.58
C HIS A 136 8.53 19.58 7.78
N LEU A 137 7.20 19.58 7.66
CA LEU A 137 6.30 19.83 8.79
C LEU A 137 6.44 18.78 9.89
N ALA A 138 6.50 17.50 9.53
CA ALA A 138 6.71 16.41 10.48
C ALA A 138 8.04 16.56 11.22
N TYR A 139 9.10 16.99 10.53
CA TYR A 139 10.39 17.31 11.12
C TYR A 139 10.32 18.50 12.09
N VAL A 140 9.77 19.64 11.65
CA VAL A 140 9.70 20.86 12.47
C VAL A 140 8.80 20.70 13.69
N ALA A 141 7.64 20.05 13.51
CA ALA A 141 6.67 19.85 14.58
C ALA A 141 6.96 18.62 15.46
N ASN A 142 7.91 17.77 15.06
CA ASN A 142 8.25 16.51 15.74
C ASN A 142 7.00 15.66 16.05
N CYS A 143 6.11 15.52 15.08
CA CYS A 143 4.88 14.76 15.21
C CYS A 143 4.57 13.98 13.93
N PRO A 144 3.90 12.82 14.03
CA PRO A 144 3.55 12.06 12.84
C PRO A 144 2.44 12.76 12.05
N MET A 145 2.49 12.59 10.74
CA MET A 145 1.46 13.04 9.80
C MET A 145 1.17 11.93 8.80
N PHE A 146 -0.08 11.49 8.73
CA PHE A 146 -0.50 10.44 7.82
C PHE A 146 -1.41 11.01 6.74
N VAL A 147 -1.13 10.71 5.48
CA VAL A 147 -2.10 10.84 4.38
C VAL A 147 -2.88 9.54 4.31
N VAL A 148 -4.16 9.58 4.68
CA VAL A 148 -5.01 8.39 4.88
C VAL A 148 -6.07 8.22 3.81
N GLY A 149 -6.19 9.17 2.90
CA GLY A 149 -7.11 9.12 1.78
C GLY A 149 -6.74 10.19 0.75
N LEU A 150 -6.93 9.87 -0.51
CA LEU A 150 -6.66 10.76 -1.62
C LEU A 150 -7.83 10.70 -2.60
N ARG A 151 -8.41 11.86 -2.88
CA ARG A 151 -9.45 12.07 -3.89
C ARG A 151 -8.88 12.95 -4.99
N ILE A 152 -9.10 12.58 -6.24
CA ILE A 152 -8.68 13.35 -7.41
C ILE A 152 -9.93 13.69 -8.21
N ASP A 153 -10.25 14.97 -8.29
CA ASP A 153 -11.37 15.46 -9.07
C ASP A 153 -10.83 15.97 -10.42
N ASP A 154 -11.42 15.45 -11.51
CA ASP A 154 -11.25 15.88 -12.90
C ASP A 154 -12.58 16.49 -13.35
N PRO A 155 -12.75 17.81 -13.20
CA PRO A 155 -14.00 18.48 -13.51
C PRO A 155 -14.35 18.40 -15.00
N ASN A 156 -13.35 18.39 -15.88
CA ASN A 156 -13.53 18.35 -17.33
C ASN A 156 -14.16 17.03 -17.79
N ASN A 157 -13.78 15.92 -17.15
CA ASN A 157 -14.37 14.62 -17.41
C ASN A 157 -15.40 14.20 -16.38
N LEU A 158 -15.79 15.09 -15.46
CA LEU A 158 -16.73 14.82 -14.37
C LEU A 158 -16.42 13.49 -13.67
N ARG A 159 -15.13 13.26 -13.42
CA ARG A 159 -14.57 12.03 -12.86
C ARG A 159 -13.98 12.35 -11.49
N THR A 160 -14.26 11.50 -10.53
CA THR A 160 -13.58 11.48 -9.24
C THR A 160 -12.87 10.14 -9.08
N THR A 161 -11.57 10.18 -8.89
CA THR A 161 -10.75 9.01 -8.56
C THR A 161 -10.48 8.98 -7.07
N VAL A 162 -10.71 7.85 -6.41
CA VAL A 162 -10.48 7.66 -4.97
C VAL A 162 -9.47 6.55 -4.78
N ASP A 163 -8.35 6.86 -4.13
CA ASP A 163 -7.38 5.86 -3.70
C ASP A 163 -7.93 5.14 -2.47
N TYR A 164 -7.78 3.81 -2.44
CA TYR A 164 -8.11 3.01 -1.28
C TYR A 164 -7.06 1.94 -1.02
N ILE A 165 -7.03 1.46 0.22
CA ILE A 165 -6.39 0.20 0.58
C ILE A 165 -7.52 -0.81 0.75
N SER A 166 -7.41 -1.94 0.06
CA SER A 166 -8.45 -2.95 0.08
C SER A 166 -8.66 -3.45 1.52
N PRO A 167 -9.89 -3.39 2.03
CA PRO A 167 -10.23 -3.68 3.42
C PRO A 167 -9.95 -5.14 3.81
N HIS A 168 -9.57 -5.34 5.07
CA HIS A 168 -9.42 -6.70 5.61
C HIS A 168 -10.79 -7.35 5.82
N ARG A 169 -10.88 -8.63 5.47
CA ARG A 169 -12.13 -9.40 5.57
C ARG A 169 -12.25 -10.06 6.94
N GLU A 170 -13.47 -10.09 7.46
CA GLU A 170 -13.77 -10.92 8.62
C GLU A 170 -13.55 -12.39 8.28
N VAL A 171 -12.85 -13.12 9.17
CA VAL A 171 -12.55 -14.54 8.99
C VAL A 171 -12.97 -15.30 10.23
N THR A 172 -13.66 -16.42 10.02
CA THR A 172 -13.89 -17.40 11.08
C THR A 172 -12.73 -18.39 11.08
N LEU A 173 -11.98 -18.42 12.17
CA LEU A 173 -10.90 -19.40 12.32
C LEU A 173 -11.48 -20.80 12.55
N ASN A 174 -10.90 -21.80 11.89
CA ASN A 174 -11.19 -23.20 12.20
C ASN A 174 -10.74 -23.50 13.63
N ALA A 175 -11.59 -24.13 14.44
CA ALA A 175 -11.28 -24.52 15.82
C ALA A 175 -10.04 -25.44 15.94
N HIS A 176 -9.59 -26.07 14.86
CA HIS A 176 -8.36 -26.86 14.82
C HIS A 176 -7.10 -26.06 14.45
N ALA A 177 -7.22 -24.77 14.10
CA ALA A 177 -6.10 -23.91 13.71
C ALA A 177 -5.24 -23.44 14.91
N PHE A 178 -5.58 -23.80 16.14
CA PHE A 178 -4.89 -23.33 17.35
C PHE A 178 -3.54 -24.00 17.63
N SER A 179 -3.10 -24.99 16.83
CA SER A 179 -1.77 -25.58 16.99
C SER A 179 -0.70 -24.72 16.29
N ALA A 180 -0.09 -23.78 17.01
CA ALA A 180 1.08 -23.06 16.53
C ALA A 180 2.34 -23.92 16.72
N ASN A 181 3.14 -24.08 15.66
CA ASN A 181 4.45 -24.71 15.79
C ASN A 181 5.44 -23.73 16.46
N PRO A 182 6.04 -24.07 17.62
CA PRO A 182 6.99 -23.18 18.30
C PRO A 182 8.18 -22.74 17.45
N ASP A 183 8.62 -23.58 16.50
CA ASP A 183 9.72 -23.24 15.60
C ASP A 183 9.37 -22.08 14.64
N LEU A 184 8.08 -21.87 14.39
CA LEU A 184 7.54 -20.81 13.53
C LEU A 184 7.11 -19.56 14.29
N THR A 185 7.10 -19.55 15.63
CA THR A 185 6.65 -18.39 16.42
C THR A 185 7.32 -17.06 16.03
N PRO A 186 8.66 -16.98 15.82
CA PRO A 186 9.28 -15.73 15.38
C PRO A 186 8.86 -15.30 13.98
N ILE A 187 8.55 -16.26 13.10
CA ILE A 187 8.07 -16.00 11.74
C ILE A 187 6.64 -15.45 11.77
N TYR A 188 5.76 -16.04 12.58
CA TYR A 188 4.40 -15.56 12.76
C TYR A 188 4.37 -14.16 13.41
N ALA A 189 5.26 -13.89 14.36
CA ALA A 189 5.39 -12.55 14.95
C ALA A 189 5.73 -11.50 13.88
N LEU A 190 6.73 -11.78 13.04
CA LEU A 190 7.14 -10.87 11.98
C LEU A 190 6.08 -10.73 10.88
N TYR A 191 5.36 -11.81 10.54
CA TYR A 191 4.24 -11.75 9.60
C TYR A 191 3.10 -10.89 10.14
N ARG A 192 2.77 -11.04 11.43
CA ARG A 192 1.77 -10.19 12.10
C ARG A 192 2.19 -8.72 12.13
N ASP A 193 3.46 -8.43 12.41
CA ASP A 193 3.97 -7.06 12.39
C ASP A 193 3.90 -6.44 10.99
N ALA A 194 4.15 -7.24 9.93
CA ALA A 194 3.92 -6.80 8.54
C ALA A 194 2.44 -6.46 8.28
N LYS A 195 1.51 -7.27 8.79
CA LYS A 195 0.06 -7.05 8.63
C LYS A 195 -0.47 -5.85 9.40
N ASN A 196 0.18 -5.47 10.50
CA ASN A 196 -0.20 -4.32 11.32
C ASN A 196 0.51 -3.03 10.91
N SER A 197 1.46 -3.11 9.97
CA SER A 197 2.24 -1.98 9.47
C SER A 197 1.42 -1.13 8.49
N HIS A 198 1.66 0.18 8.53
CA HIS A 198 1.12 1.14 7.56
C HIS A 198 2.23 1.79 6.72
N SER A 199 3.41 1.17 6.71
CA SER A 199 4.56 1.56 5.89
C SER A 199 4.87 0.43 4.92
N ASP A 200 4.67 0.68 3.63
CA ASP A 200 4.99 -0.28 2.56
C ASP A 200 6.45 -0.76 2.65
N PHE A 201 7.37 0.14 2.96
CA PHE A 201 8.78 -0.18 3.13
C PHE A 201 9.03 -1.15 4.29
N TYR A 202 8.42 -0.90 5.46
CA TYR A 202 8.57 -1.78 6.62
C TYR A 202 7.87 -3.13 6.40
N THR A 203 6.68 -3.12 5.79
CA THR A 203 5.94 -4.33 5.41
C THR A 203 6.79 -5.20 4.48
N PHE A 204 7.39 -4.60 3.45
CA PHE A 204 8.33 -5.29 2.56
C PHE A 204 9.54 -5.87 3.32
N LEU A 205 10.17 -5.09 4.21
CA LEU A 205 11.32 -5.57 4.99
C LEU A 205 10.96 -6.75 5.89
N CYS A 206 9.75 -6.78 6.45
CA CYS A 206 9.26 -7.91 7.22
C CYS A 206 9.15 -9.17 6.35
N TYR A 207 8.52 -9.06 5.18
CA TYR A 207 8.42 -10.17 4.22
C TYR A 207 9.78 -10.64 3.72
N HIS A 208 10.68 -9.71 3.40
CA HIS A 208 12.05 -10.03 3.01
C HIS A 208 12.79 -10.80 4.10
N LYS A 209 12.74 -10.36 5.35
CA LYS A 209 13.39 -11.03 6.49
C LYS A 209 12.84 -12.43 6.76
N ILE A 210 11.53 -12.64 6.58
CA ILE A 210 10.93 -13.98 6.67
C ILE A 210 11.54 -14.90 5.60
N LEU A 211 11.56 -14.46 4.35
CA LEU A 211 12.13 -15.23 3.25
C LEU A 211 13.63 -15.48 3.44
N ASP A 212 14.40 -14.47 3.85
CA ASP A 212 15.83 -14.59 4.13
C ASP A 212 16.12 -15.68 5.18
N GLY A 213 15.41 -15.62 6.31
CA GLY A 213 15.56 -16.58 7.39
C GLY A 213 15.14 -18.00 7.00
N LEU A 214 14.03 -18.15 6.26
CA LEU A 214 13.51 -19.44 5.84
C LEU A 214 14.33 -20.04 4.70
N LEU A 215 14.55 -19.31 3.60
CA LEU A 215 15.31 -19.77 2.44
C LEU A 215 16.80 -19.97 2.73
N GLY A 216 17.34 -19.29 3.75
CA GLY A 216 18.69 -19.45 4.24
C GLY A 216 18.77 -20.43 5.42
N THR A 217 19.17 -19.91 6.57
CA THR A 217 19.66 -20.68 7.73
C THR A 217 18.65 -21.70 8.24
N ARG A 218 17.35 -21.37 8.33
CA ARG A 218 16.37 -22.27 8.95
C ARG A 218 16.12 -23.53 8.13
N ARG A 219 16.03 -23.43 6.80
CA ARG A 219 15.87 -24.62 5.94
C ARG A 219 17.13 -25.47 5.87
N ILE A 220 18.31 -24.86 5.91
CA ILE A 220 19.57 -25.60 5.99
C ILE A 220 19.59 -26.44 7.27
N ALA A 221 19.34 -25.81 8.43
CA ALA A 221 19.33 -26.50 9.72
C ALA A 221 18.26 -27.61 9.79
N LEU A 222 17.07 -27.37 9.22
CA LEU A 222 16.02 -28.39 9.17
C LEU A 222 16.42 -29.61 8.33
N ARG A 223 17.00 -29.39 7.14
CA ARG A 223 17.46 -30.48 6.27
C ARG A 223 18.59 -31.28 6.91
N GLU A 224 19.49 -30.62 7.65
CA GLU A 224 20.52 -31.28 8.43
C GLU A 224 19.93 -32.16 9.53
N LYS A 225 18.96 -31.65 10.29
CA LYS A 225 18.22 -32.44 11.30
C LYS A 225 17.51 -33.64 10.69
N ALA A 226 16.87 -33.46 9.52
CA ALA A 226 16.21 -34.55 8.81
C ALA A 226 17.21 -35.64 8.40
N ARG A 227 18.38 -35.25 7.87
CA ARG A 227 19.46 -36.18 7.54
C ARG A 227 19.95 -36.95 8.77
N GLN A 228 20.14 -36.27 9.90
CA GLN A 228 20.55 -36.90 11.16
C GLN A 228 19.54 -37.93 11.69
N ARG A 229 18.24 -37.71 11.42
CA ARG A 229 17.14 -38.60 11.83
C ARG A 229 16.74 -39.63 10.78
N ASN A 230 17.42 -39.67 9.63
CA ASN A 230 16.99 -40.46 8.46
C ASN A 230 15.52 -40.18 8.05
N ALA A 231 15.03 -38.97 8.33
CA ALA A 231 13.68 -38.55 7.97
C ALA A 231 13.66 -38.14 6.49
N ILE A 232 12.64 -38.61 5.76
CA ILE A 232 12.43 -38.24 4.36
C ILE A 232 11.46 -37.07 4.31
N LEU A 233 11.94 -35.90 3.89
CA LEU A 233 11.09 -34.73 3.66
C LEU A 233 10.49 -34.76 2.25
N SER A 234 9.27 -34.24 2.10
CA SER A 234 8.61 -34.11 0.80
C SER A 234 9.36 -33.15 -0.14
N ARG A 235 9.24 -33.40 -1.45
CA ARG A 235 9.88 -32.60 -2.51
C ARG A 235 8.99 -31.44 -2.97
N LEU A 236 8.60 -30.59 -2.02
CA LEU A 236 7.84 -29.37 -2.31
C LEU A 236 8.74 -28.35 -3.04
N ARG A 237 8.13 -27.60 -3.96
CA ARG A 237 8.81 -26.54 -4.73
C ARG A 237 8.20 -25.20 -4.35
N ASP A 238 9.04 -24.27 -3.90
CA ASP A 238 8.63 -22.89 -3.67
C ASP A 238 8.62 -22.15 -5.00
N LEU A 239 7.46 -22.07 -5.62
CA LEU A 239 7.24 -21.35 -6.86
C LEU A 239 6.42 -20.09 -6.57
N VAL A 240 6.74 -19.01 -7.28
CA VAL A 240 5.96 -17.77 -7.19
C VAL A 240 4.51 -18.07 -7.57
N PRO A 241 3.53 -17.85 -6.66
CA PRO A 241 2.14 -18.20 -6.92
C PRO A 241 1.54 -17.38 -8.06
N ALA A 242 0.58 -17.96 -8.78
CA ALA A 242 -0.18 -17.25 -9.80
C ALA A 242 -1.37 -16.51 -9.16
N ASP A 243 -1.48 -15.21 -9.41
CA ASP A 243 -2.63 -14.41 -9.02
C ASP A 243 -2.82 -13.24 -9.99
N LYS A 244 -4.08 -12.93 -10.33
CA LYS A 244 -4.43 -11.87 -11.29
C LYS A 244 -4.09 -10.45 -10.80
N TYR A 245 -3.98 -10.25 -9.48
CA TYR A 245 -3.66 -8.98 -8.83
C TYR A 245 -2.16 -8.72 -8.70
N ILE A 246 -1.30 -9.64 -9.18
CA ILE A 246 0.14 -9.36 -9.31
C ILE A 246 0.33 -8.26 -10.37
N ALA A 247 1.04 -7.21 -9.99
CA ALA A 247 1.38 -6.09 -10.87
C ALA A 247 2.10 -6.59 -12.14
N ASP A 248 1.84 -5.93 -13.27
CA ASP A 248 2.31 -6.36 -14.59
C ASP A 248 3.83 -6.55 -14.66
N SER A 249 4.58 -5.68 -13.97
CA SER A 249 6.03 -5.72 -13.85
C SER A 249 6.57 -7.04 -13.25
N PHE A 250 5.74 -7.77 -12.49
CA PHE A 250 6.14 -9.01 -11.84
C PHE A 250 5.49 -10.28 -12.43
N ARG A 251 4.58 -10.16 -13.39
CA ARG A 251 3.87 -11.32 -13.97
C ARG A 251 4.82 -12.35 -14.59
N ALA A 252 5.95 -11.92 -15.15
CA ALA A 252 6.96 -12.81 -15.72
C ALA A 252 7.62 -13.75 -14.68
N TRP A 253 7.48 -13.46 -13.38
CA TRP A 253 8.03 -14.29 -12.31
C TRP A 253 7.10 -15.40 -11.85
N ILE A 254 5.82 -15.38 -12.25
CA ILE A 254 4.86 -16.41 -11.87
C ILE A 254 5.36 -17.80 -12.29
N GLY A 255 5.33 -18.76 -11.36
CA GLY A 255 5.84 -20.11 -11.55
C GLY A 255 7.36 -20.26 -11.49
N MET A 256 8.13 -19.17 -11.38
CA MET A 256 9.58 -19.23 -11.17
C MET A 256 9.92 -19.61 -9.72
N PRO A 257 11.10 -20.18 -9.44
CA PRO A 257 11.52 -20.45 -8.07
C PRO A 257 11.55 -19.18 -7.21
N ILE A 258 10.92 -19.21 -6.02
CA ILE A 258 10.88 -18.06 -5.11
C ILE A 258 12.29 -17.61 -4.71
N LYS A 259 13.23 -18.55 -4.53
CA LYS A 259 14.63 -18.19 -4.24
C LYS A 259 15.26 -17.34 -5.35
N LYS A 260 14.94 -17.64 -6.62
CA LYS A 260 15.42 -16.87 -7.77
C LYS A 260 14.83 -15.45 -7.75
N PHE A 261 13.52 -15.33 -7.55
CA PHE A 261 12.87 -14.03 -7.41
C PHE A 261 13.44 -13.21 -6.23
N PHE A 262 13.70 -13.86 -5.10
CA PHE A 262 14.30 -13.26 -3.92
C PHE A 262 15.72 -12.71 -4.19
N ASP A 263 16.54 -13.48 -4.91
CA ASP A 263 17.94 -13.13 -5.21
C ASP A 263 18.08 -12.11 -6.34
N GLU A 264 17.23 -12.17 -7.37
CA GLU A 264 17.33 -11.35 -8.58
C GLU A 264 16.46 -10.08 -8.51
N VAL A 265 15.42 -10.06 -7.68
CA VAL A 265 14.49 -8.93 -7.55
C VAL A 265 14.47 -8.38 -6.14
N MET A 266 13.90 -9.13 -5.18
CA MET A 266 13.59 -8.57 -3.85
C MET A 266 14.82 -8.02 -3.15
N THR A 267 15.94 -8.75 -3.17
CA THR A 267 17.16 -8.33 -2.48
C THR A 267 17.87 -7.16 -3.19
N PRO A 268 18.30 -7.30 -4.46
CA PRO A 268 19.10 -6.28 -5.12
C PRO A 268 18.32 -5.00 -5.43
N GLN A 269 17.05 -5.12 -5.82
CA GLN A 269 16.27 -3.99 -6.30
C GLN A 269 15.58 -3.25 -5.15
N PHE A 270 15.10 -3.98 -4.13
CA PHE A 270 14.26 -3.39 -3.07
C PHE A 270 14.99 -3.33 -1.73
N ARG A 271 15.36 -4.48 -1.14
CA ARG A 271 15.98 -4.50 0.19
C ARG A 271 17.24 -3.63 0.26
N ASN A 272 18.11 -3.71 -0.74
CA ASN A 272 19.32 -2.89 -0.77
C ASN A 272 19.01 -1.41 -0.97
N ALA A 273 17.93 -1.06 -1.67
CA ALA A 273 17.53 0.33 -1.81
C ALA A 273 17.05 0.91 -0.47
N VAL A 274 16.13 0.23 0.24
CA VAL A 274 15.62 0.72 1.53
C VAL A 274 16.63 0.63 2.67
N ALA A 275 17.59 -0.29 2.60
CA ALA A 275 18.60 -0.43 3.65
C ALA A 275 19.66 0.70 3.65
N HIS A 276 19.74 1.51 2.59
CA HIS A 276 20.75 2.53 2.44
C HIS A 276 20.13 3.89 2.10
N PHE A 277 20.43 4.92 2.91
CA PHE A 277 19.99 6.29 2.62
C PHE A 277 20.65 6.83 1.33
N ILE A 278 21.92 6.48 1.10
CA ILE A 278 22.65 6.76 -0.14
C ILE A 278 22.73 5.46 -0.94
N LEU A 279 22.17 5.48 -2.15
CA LEU A 279 22.17 4.34 -3.06
C LEU A 279 23.53 4.18 -3.73
N LYS A 280 23.74 3.02 -4.39
CA LYS A 280 25.03 2.68 -5.02
C LYS A 280 25.46 3.65 -6.12
N ASP A 281 24.50 4.33 -6.76
CA ASP A 281 24.73 5.35 -7.79
C ASP A 281 24.95 6.75 -7.20
N GLY A 282 24.94 6.89 -5.88
CA GLY A 282 25.10 8.17 -5.17
C GLY A 282 23.79 8.96 -5.00
N SER A 283 22.66 8.46 -5.52
CA SER A 283 21.36 9.08 -5.28
C SER A 283 20.89 8.87 -3.84
N VAL A 284 19.99 9.74 -3.37
CA VAL A 284 19.43 9.68 -2.02
C VAL A 284 18.05 9.03 -2.07
N LEU A 285 17.80 8.06 -1.21
CA LEU A 285 16.48 7.46 -1.05
C LEU A 285 15.50 8.51 -0.51
N ASN A 286 14.52 8.88 -1.33
CA ASN A 286 13.41 9.73 -0.96
C ASN A 286 12.13 8.90 -0.88
N LEU A 287 11.65 8.64 0.33
CA LEU A 287 10.44 7.84 0.55
C LEU A 287 9.15 8.55 0.10
N SER A 288 9.23 9.86 -0.14
CA SER A 288 8.14 10.67 -0.70
C SER A 288 8.20 10.78 -2.23
N ASP A 289 9.18 10.13 -2.88
CA ASP A 289 9.23 10.08 -4.34
C ASP A 289 8.06 9.24 -4.89
N PRO A 290 7.27 9.76 -5.85
CA PRO A 290 6.10 9.05 -6.37
C PRO A 290 6.44 7.68 -6.97
N ASN A 291 7.61 7.55 -7.61
CA ASN A 291 8.02 6.30 -8.23
C ASN A 291 8.38 5.27 -7.18
N GLU A 292 9.07 5.66 -6.10
CA GLU A 292 9.40 4.75 -5.00
C GLU A 292 8.13 4.31 -4.25
N ILE A 293 7.19 5.22 -4.00
CA ILE A 293 5.87 4.87 -3.41
C ILE A 293 5.17 3.80 -4.25
N GLN A 294 5.03 4.04 -5.57
CA GLN A 294 4.36 3.08 -6.46
C GLN A 294 5.11 1.75 -6.52
N ARG A 295 6.43 1.81 -6.68
CA ARG A 295 7.30 0.64 -6.81
C ARG A 295 7.20 -0.27 -5.59
N TYR A 296 7.20 0.28 -4.37
CA TYR A 296 7.01 -0.52 -3.16
C TYR A 296 5.60 -1.08 -3.06
N SER A 297 4.57 -0.28 -3.34
CA SER A 297 3.18 -0.76 -3.38
C SER A 297 3.02 -1.98 -4.30
N ASP A 298 3.63 -1.96 -5.50
CA ASP A 298 3.50 -3.02 -6.51
C ASP A 298 4.11 -4.36 -6.07
N ILE A 299 5.21 -4.36 -5.30
CA ILE A 299 5.91 -5.59 -4.91
C ILE A 299 5.31 -6.27 -3.67
N LEU A 300 4.51 -5.56 -2.86
CA LEU A 300 4.02 -6.09 -1.58
C LEU A 300 3.21 -7.36 -1.75
N TYR A 301 2.27 -7.38 -2.69
CA TYR A 301 1.35 -8.49 -2.84
C TYR A 301 2.07 -9.78 -3.24
N ILE A 302 2.93 -9.72 -4.27
CA ILE A 302 3.73 -10.88 -4.68
C ILE A 302 4.71 -11.34 -3.58
N SER A 303 5.28 -10.40 -2.82
CA SER A 303 6.13 -10.72 -1.67
C SER A 303 5.37 -11.49 -0.60
N GLU A 304 4.16 -11.06 -0.28
CA GLU A 304 3.30 -11.76 0.67
C GLU A 304 2.98 -13.17 0.19
N LEU A 305 2.56 -13.33 -1.07
CA LEU A 305 2.26 -14.64 -1.65
C LEU A 305 3.45 -15.59 -1.53
N CYS A 306 4.66 -15.09 -1.83
CA CYS A 306 5.88 -15.86 -1.69
C CYS A 306 6.18 -16.24 -0.23
N VAL A 307 5.98 -15.31 0.71
CA VAL A 307 6.14 -15.57 2.15
C VAL A 307 5.20 -16.67 2.61
N ARG A 308 3.92 -16.59 2.24
CA ARG A 308 2.92 -17.58 2.64
C ARG A 308 3.28 -18.98 2.12
N GLU A 309 3.60 -19.09 0.83
CA GLU A 309 4.03 -20.35 0.21
C GLU A 309 5.25 -20.96 0.95
N VAL A 310 6.26 -20.13 1.23
CA VAL A 310 7.50 -20.59 1.89
C VAL A 310 7.26 -20.99 3.35
N ILE A 311 6.36 -20.30 4.06
CA ILE A 311 5.92 -20.65 5.43
C ILE A 311 5.19 -21.99 5.41
N ASP A 312 4.21 -22.16 4.52
CA ASP A 312 3.37 -23.36 4.45
C ASP A 312 4.21 -24.59 4.13
N ASN A 313 5.09 -24.51 3.13
CA ASN A 313 6.03 -25.58 2.79
C ASN A 313 7.00 -25.90 3.95
N HIS A 314 7.46 -24.89 4.69
CA HIS A 314 8.33 -25.11 5.85
C HIS A 314 7.58 -25.76 7.02
N ALA A 315 6.32 -25.39 7.26
CA ALA A 315 5.47 -25.99 8.27
C ALA A 315 5.22 -27.47 8.00
N ILE A 316 4.99 -27.85 6.74
CA ILE A 316 4.85 -29.25 6.33
C ILE A 316 6.13 -30.03 6.65
N TRP A 317 7.31 -29.53 6.27
CA TRP A 317 8.56 -30.22 6.56
C TRP A 317 8.86 -30.33 8.06
N LEU A 318 8.46 -29.35 8.88
CA LEU A 318 8.56 -29.45 10.33
C LEU A 318 7.65 -30.55 10.89
N ALA A 319 6.43 -30.69 10.36
CA ALA A 319 5.51 -31.75 10.76
C ALA A 319 6.02 -33.14 10.36
N GLU A 320 6.56 -33.30 9.14
CA GLU A 320 7.19 -34.54 8.67
C GLU A 320 8.37 -34.95 9.56
N LEU A 321 9.24 -34.00 9.90
CA LEU A 321 10.37 -34.26 10.79
C LEU A 321 9.92 -34.70 12.19
N LYS A 322 8.82 -34.12 12.70
CA LYS A 322 8.25 -34.49 14.01
C LYS A 322 7.65 -35.90 13.98
N ASN A 323 6.98 -36.28 12.89
CA ASN A 323 6.36 -37.60 12.73
C ASN A 323 7.37 -38.72 12.43
N ALA A 324 8.57 -38.37 11.97
CA ALA A 324 9.68 -39.31 11.79
C ALA A 324 10.46 -39.58 13.09
N SER A 325 10.04 -39.00 14.21
CA SER A 325 10.65 -39.15 15.54
C SER A 325 9.99 -40.25 16.34
#